data_AF-A0A7C4XNY7-F1
#
_entry.id   AF-A0A7C4XNY7-F1
#
_cell.length_a   1.000
_cell.length_b   1.000
_cell.length_c   1.000
_cell.angle_alpha   90.00
_cell.angle_beta   90.00
_cell.angle_gamma   90.00
#
_symmetry.space_group_name_H-M   'P 1'
#
loop_
_entity.id
_entity.type
_entity.pdbx_description
1 polymer ?
#
loop_
_entity_poly.entity_id
_entity_poly.type
_entity_poly.pdbx_seq_one_letter_code
_entity_poly.pdbx_strand_id
1 'polypeptide(L)'
;MTLPRDQVQAGLIDELDDFEKLVRSLDADQWATPSRCAGWTVGDVAGHVIGSMADVVNGRLEGLGTPEVTEREVQERRGRTPEQLANECAEVRELGATLLSAFDDAAWEAPAPGGYPGTLGDGVEALWFDTYLHADDMRSALGQATQRNPRSDAASISHIATELTRRGWQPATLAFDGLPEFTVSGGGGMRLTGDAFRFILAATGRGNPAALGLDDSVNLYAD
;
A
#
# COMPACT_ATOMS: atom_id res chain seq x y z
N MET A 1 -7.58 -15.05 -3.86
CA MET A 1 -6.38 -15.67 -3.26
C MET A 1 -5.32 -14.61 -3.32
N THR A 2 -4.69 -14.32 -2.18
CA THR A 2 -3.50 -13.49 -2.08
C THR A 2 -2.36 -14.09 -2.89
N LEU A 3 -1.35 -13.27 -3.17
CA LEU A 3 -0.13 -13.76 -3.79
C LEU A 3 0.60 -14.77 -2.87
N PRO A 4 1.44 -15.67 -3.43
CA PRO A 4 2.25 -16.59 -2.64
C PRO A 4 3.08 -15.87 -1.56
N ARG A 5 3.22 -16.49 -0.38
CA ARG A 5 3.90 -15.90 0.78
C ARG A 5 5.29 -15.35 0.44
N ASP A 6 6.12 -16.16 -0.22
CA ASP A 6 7.48 -15.79 -0.59
C ASP A 6 7.52 -14.58 -1.52
N GLN A 7 6.54 -14.48 -2.44
CA GLN A 7 6.37 -13.32 -3.31
C GLN A 7 5.99 -12.06 -2.52
N VAL A 8 5.04 -12.15 -1.58
CA VAL A 8 4.60 -11.00 -0.76
C VAL A 8 5.72 -10.54 0.17
N GLN A 9 6.40 -11.47 0.83
CA GLN A 9 7.51 -11.15 1.74
C GLN A 9 8.66 -10.46 1.02
N ALA A 10 9.12 -11.01 -0.10
CA ALA A 10 10.18 -10.40 -0.89
C ALA A 10 9.72 -9.05 -1.48
N GLY A 11 8.46 -8.97 -1.93
CA GLY A 11 7.87 -7.76 -2.51
C GLY A 11 7.83 -6.58 -1.56
N LEU A 12 7.32 -6.77 -0.33
CA LEU A 12 7.29 -5.71 0.69
C LEU A 12 8.71 -5.22 1.01
N ILE A 13 9.66 -6.13 1.16
CA ILE A 13 11.04 -5.78 1.50
C ILE A 13 11.72 -4.99 0.37
N ASP A 14 11.54 -5.42 -0.88
CA ASP A 14 12.03 -4.69 -2.06
C ASP A 14 11.38 -3.29 -2.18
N GLU A 15 10.08 -3.19 -1.88
CA GLU A 15 9.37 -1.91 -1.93
C GLU A 15 9.84 -0.95 -0.83
N LEU A 16 10.14 -1.44 0.37
CA LEU A 16 10.73 -0.62 1.44
C LEU A 16 12.13 -0.12 1.07
N ASP A 17 12.93 -0.93 0.37
CA ASP A 17 14.23 -0.49 -0.16
C ASP A 17 14.07 0.63 -1.20
N ASP A 18 13.07 0.54 -2.07
CA ASP A 18 12.80 1.59 -3.07
C ASP A 18 12.17 2.85 -2.44
N PHE A 19 11.33 2.69 -1.41
CA PHE A 19 10.77 3.78 -0.63
C PHE A 19 11.86 4.54 0.13
N GLU A 20 12.78 3.83 0.78
CA GLU A 20 13.93 4.40 1.47
C GLU A 20 14.78 5.26 0.54
N LYS A 21 15.09 4.76 -0.68
CA LYS A 21 15.84 5.51 -1.69
C LYS A 21 15.10 6.77 -2.14
N LEU A 22 13.77 6.68 -2.33
CA LEU A 22 12.96 7.84 -2.65
C LEU A 22 13.06 8.88 -1.54
N VAL A 23 12.77 8.51 -0.30
CA VAL A 23 12.82 9.40 0.88
C VAL A 23 14.20 10.03 1.01
N ARG A 24 15.29 9.25 0.92
CA ARG A 24 16.67 9.75 1.04
C ARG A 24 17.04 10.77 -0.05
N SER A 25 16.44 10.67 -1.23
CA SER A 25 16.76 11.53 -2.36
C SER A 25 16.17 12.94 -2.27
N LEU A 26 15.22 13.16 -1.37
CA LEU A 26 14.46 14.42 -1.31
C LEU A 26 15.22 15.52 -0.57
N ASP A 27 15.13 16.73 -1.09
CA ASP A 27 15.56 17.94 -0.40
C ASP A 27 14.47 18.52 0.52
N ALA A 28 14.79 19.58 1.26
CA ALA A 28 13.89 20.19 2.23
C ALA A 28 12.64 20.85 1.59
N ASP A 29 12.75 21.39 0.39
CA ASP A 29 11.64 22.04 -0.30
C ASP A 29 10.66 20.99 -0.84
N GLN A 30 11.19 19.90 -1.42
CA GLN A 30 10.42 18.74 -1.82
C GLN A 30 9.73 18.08 -0.62
N TRP A 31 10.42 17.97 0.52
CA TRP A 31 9.88 17.40 1.75
C TRP A 31 8.65 18.15 2.27
N ALA A 32 8.66 19.48 2.17
CA ALA A 32 7.57 20.35 2.61
C ALA A 32 6.45 20.52 1.57
N THR A 33 6.57 19.91 0.39
CA THR A 33 5.59 20.04 -0.69
C THR A 33 4.26 19.39 -0.28
N PRO A 34 3.10 20.07 -0.45
CA PRO A 34 1.79 19.45 -0.23
C PRO A 34 1.56 18.24 -1.14
N SER A 35 1.06 17.14 -0.58
CA SER A 35 0.72 15.93 -1.33
C SER A 35 -0.75 15.90 -1.78
N ARG A 36 -1.14 14.88 -2.54
CA ARG A 36 -2.56 14.62 -2.84
C ARG A 36 -3.34 14.03 -1.67
N CYS A 37 -2.66 13.58 -0.62
CA CYS A 37 -3.28 13.22 0.66
C CYS A 37 -3.63 14.53 1.39
N ALA A 38 -4.93 14.82 1.49
CA ALA A 38 -5.41 16.11 1.95
C ALA A 38 -4.85 16.46 3.35
N GLY A 39 -4.22 17.63 3.45
CA GLY A 39 -3.63 18.13 4.71
C GLY A 39 -2.23 17.61 5.02
N TRP A 40 -1.64 16.76 4.16
CA TRP A 40 -0.33 16.16 4.38
C TRP A 40 0.70 16.64 3.35
N THR A 41 1.91 16.94 3.82
CA THR A 41 3.09 17.13 2.99
C THR A 41 3.68 15.79 2.54
N VAL A 42 4.63 15.81 1.61
CA VAL A 42 5.43 14.63 1.23
C VAL A 42 6.10 13.99 2.45
N GLY A 43 6.62 14.81 3.38
CA GLY A 43 7.19 14.33 4.63
C GLY A 43 6.19 13.69 5.58
N ASP A 44 4.94 14.18 5.63
CA ASP A 44 3.87 13.55 6.41
C ASP A 44 3.49 12.18 5.82
N VAL A 45 3.36 12.05 4.50
CA VAL A 45 3.11 10.77 3.81
C VAL A 45 4.23 9.76 4.12
N ALA A 46 5.49 10.18 4.03
CA ALA A 46 6.62 9.33 4.40
C ALA A 46 6.59 8.93 5.88
N GLY A 47 6.21 9.86 6.77
CA GLY A 47 6.03 9.60 8.19
C GLY A 47 4.98 8.52 8.47
N HIS A 48 3.84 8.55 7.76
CA HIS A 48 2.82 7.52 7.87
C HIS A 48 3.34 6.14 7.47
N VAL A 49 3.86 5.97 6.25
CA VAL A 49 4.33 4.68 5.73
C VAL A 49 5.38 4.05 6.65
N ILE A 50 6.40 4.83 7.02
CA ILE A 50 7.48 4.37 7.90
C ILE A 50 6.94 4.12 9.32
N GLY A 51 5.95 4.90 9.75
CA GLY A 51 5.28 4.73 11.04
C GLY A 51 4.48 3.44 11.17
N SER A 52 3.72 3.10 10.14
CA SER A 52 2.99 1.84 10.07
C SER A 52 3.95 0.65 10.18
N MET A 53 5.05 0.67 9.42
CA MET A 53 6.09 -0.36 9.52
C MET A 53 6.78 -0.40 10.88
N ALA A 54 7.07 0.76 11.48
CA ALA A 54 7.62 0.84 12.83
C ALA A 54 6.67 0.24 13.87
N ASP A 55 5.37 0.45 13.72
CA ASP A 55 4.37 -0.12 14.61
C ASP A 55 4.28 -1.64 14.48
N VAL A 56 4.32 -2.14 13.25
CA VAL A 56 4.36 -3.58 12.97
C VAL A 56 5.55 -4.25 13.65
N VAL A 57 6.77 -3.75 13.44
CA VAL A 57 7.97 -4.39 14.00
C VAL A 57 8.09 -4.24 15.52
N ASN A 58 7.43 -3.24 16.11
CA ASN A 58 7.35 -3.04 17.57
C ASN A 58 6.10 -3.68 18.21
N GLY A 59 5.26 -4.38 17.43
CA GLY A 59 4.04 -5.02 17.93
C GLY A 59 2.93 -4.06 18.36
N ARG A 60 2.96 -2.80 17.92
CA ARG A 60 1.89 -1.79 18.14
C ARG A 60 0.77 -1.96 17.11
N LEU A 61 0.11 -3.12 17.13
CA LEU A 61 -0.78 -3.55 16.04
C LEU A 61 -2.24 -3.08 16.18
N GLU A 62 -2.66 -2.71 17.38
CA GLU A 62 -4.05 -2.32 17.66
C GLU A 62 -4.41 -1.02 16.94
N GLY A 63 -5.43 -1.09 16.09
CA GLY A 63 -5.94 0.08 15.36
C GLY A 63 -5.09 0.50 14.16
N LEU A 64 -4.12 -0.31 13.71
CA LEU A 64 -3.40 -0.03 12.47
C LEU A 64 -4.37 0.19 11.30
N GLY A 65 -4.11 1.24 10.52
CA GLY A 65 -4.97 1.67 9.41
C GLY A 65 -6.20 2.48 9.81
N THR A 66 -6.48 2.70 11.12
CA THR A 66 -7.53 3.66 11.50
C THR A 66 -7.03 5.10 11.37
N PRO A 67 -7.93 6.09 11.18
CA PRO A 67 -7.53 7.50 11.10
C PRO A 67 -6.73 7.98 12.31
N GLU A 68 -7.07 7.52 13.52
CA GLU A 68 -6.41 7.95 14.76
C GLU A 68 -4.96 7.46 14.84
N VAL A 69 -4.70 6.20 14.47
CA VAL A 69 -3.36 5.62 14.47
C VAL A 69 -2.53 6.20 13.33
N THR A 70 -3.14 6.34 12.15
CA THR A 70 -2.54 6.96 10.97
C THR A 70 -2.06 8.40 11.28
N GLU A 71 -2.90 9.21 11.93
CA GLU A 71 -2.51 10.56 12.35
C GLU A 71 -1.40 10.53 13.40
N ARG A 72 -1.44 9.60 14.38
CA ARG A 72 -0.37 9.44 15.37
C ARG A 72 0.98 9.12 14.71
N GLU A 73 1.01 8.19 13.76
CA GLU A 73 2.23 7.79 13.04
C GLU A 73 2.92 9.00 12.37
N VAL A 74 2.11 9.87 11.76
CA VAL A 74 2.56 11.15 11.19
C VAL A 74 3.07 12.09 12.28
N GLN A 75 2.28 12.35 13.33
CA GLN A 75 2.64 13.29 14.39
C GLN A 75 3.93 12.89 15.12
N GLU A 76 4.16 11.60 15.38
CA GLU A 76 5.40 11.07 16.00
C GLU A 76 6.67 11.35 15.16
N ARG A 77 6.50 11.63 13.86
CA ARG A 77 7.58 11.84 12.89
C ARG A 77 7.67 13.26 12.34
N ARG A 78 6.71 14.12 12.66
CA ARG A 78 6.75 15.53 12.25
C ARG A 78 8.03 16.22 12.73
N GLY A 79 8.63 16.98 11.82
CA GLY A 79 9.89 17.68 12.04
C GLY A 79 11.15 16.84 11.81
N ARG A 80 11.03 15.54 11.51
CA ARG A 80 12.17 14.73 11.05
C ARG A 80 12.57 15.14 9.63
N THR A 81 13.86 15.08 9.35
CA THR A 81 14.42 15.32 8.02
C THR A 81 14.27 14.09 7.13
N PRO A 82 14.38 14.23 5.80
CA PRO A 82 14.43 13.08 4.88
C PRO A 82 15.48 12.04 5.29
N GLU A 83 16.68 12.48 5.68
CA GLU A 83 17.76 11.58 6.11
C GLU A 83 17.38 10.79 7.38
N GLN A 84 16.76 11.43 8.36
CA GLN A 84 16.33 10.76 9.59
C GLN A 84 15.26 9.71 9.33
N LEU A 85 14.26 10.01 8.47
CA LEU A 85 13.23 9.04 8.12
C LEU A 85 13.75 7.93 7.21
N ALA A 86 14.68 8.22 6.28
CA ALA A 86 15.31 7.16 5.49
C ALA A 86 16.10 6.18 6.37
N ASN A 87 16.80 6.67 7.40
CA ASN A 87 17.50 5.79 8.34
C ASN A 87 16.52 4.93 9.16
N GLU A 88 15.42 5.50 9.65
CA GLU A 88 14.36 4.73 10.31
C GLU A 88 13.74 3.69 9.36
N CYS A 89 13.50 4.06 8.09
CA CYS A 89 13.00 3.15 7.06
C CYS A 89 13.93 1.94 6.89
N ALA A 90 15.24 2.17 6.81
CA ALA A 90 16.22 1.09 6.73
C ALA A 90 16.20 0.18 7.98
N GLU A 91 16.04 0.76 9.17
CA GLU A 91 15.93 0.00 10.42
C GLU A 91 14.66 -0.88 10.46
N VAL A 92 13.49 -0.31 10.16
CA VAL A 92 12.23 -1.08 10.16
C VAL A 92 12.17 -2.11 9.03
N ARG A 93 12.86 -1.85 7.91
CA ARG A 93 13.03 -2.82 6.82
C ARG A 93 13.81 -4.05 7.28
N GLU A 94 14.94 -3.87 7.97
CA GLU A 94 15.75 -5.00 8.48
C GLU A 94 15.02 -5.80 9.56
N LEU A 95 14.34 -5.11 10.49
CA LEU A 95 13.50 -5.75 11.50
C LEU A 95 12.32 -6.49 10.86
N GLY A 96 11.69 -5.88 9.86
CA GLY A 96 10.59 -6.47 9.08
C GLY A 96 11.03 -7.73 8.35
N ALA A 97 12.19 -7.71 7.69
CA ALA A 97 12.74 -8.90 7.02
C ALA A 97 12.98 -10.04 8.02
N THR A 98 13.52 -9.72 9.20
CA THR A 98 13.72 -10.69 10.28
C THR A 98 12.40 -11.27 10.77
N LEU A 99 11.40 -10.41 11.03
CA LEU A 99 10.07 -10.81 11.48
C LEU A 99 9.38 -11.72 10.46
N LEU A 100 9.34 -11.32 9.19
CA LEU A 100 8.69 -12.07 8.11
C LEU A 100 9.33 -13.45 7.92
N SER A 101 10.65 -13.57 8.05
CA SER A 101 11.35 -14.85 7.92
C SER A 101 10.95 -15.90 8.97
N ALA A 102 10.34 -15.46 10.08
CA ALA A 102 9.87 -16.35 11.14
C ALA A 102 8.47 -16.93 10.88
N PHE A 103 7.71 -16.40 9.91
CA PHE A 103 6.34 -16.86 9.63
C PHE A 103 6.32 -18.04 8.67
N ASP A 104 5.82 -19.18 9.16
CA ASP A 104 5.51 -20.35 8.32
C ASP A 104 4.16 -20.19 7.60
N ASP A 105 3.78 -21.18 6.78
CA ASP A 105 2.54 -21.11 5.99
C ASP A 105 1.29 -21.13 6.90
N ALA A 106 1.37 -21.80 8.05
CA ALA A 106 0.27 -21.85 9.00
C ALA A 106 0.04 -20.49 9.67
N ALA A 107 1.10 -19.79 10.05
CA ALA A 107 1.03 -18.42 10.55
C ALA A 107 0.51 -17.45 9.49
N TRP A 108 0.94 -17.63 8.23
CA TRP A 108 0.54 -16.77 7.11
C TRP A 108 -0.97 -16.79 6.84
N GLU A 109 -1.59 -17.97 6.94
CA GLU A 109 -3.03 -18.17 6.75
C GLU A 109 -3.85 -17.92 8.03
N ALA A 110 -3.20 -17.73 9.18
CA ALA A 110 -3.89 -17.43 10.43
C ALA A 110 -4.47 -16.00 10.40
N PRO A 111 -5.51 -15.71 11.22
CA PRO A 111 -6.08 -14.36 11.31
C PRO A 111 -5.02 -13.31 11.63
N ALA A 112 -5.11 -12.16 10.96
CA ALA A 112 -4.23 -11.04 11.25
C ALA A 112 -4.43 -10.53 12.69
N PRO A 113 -3.35 -10.18 13.40
CA PRO A 113 -3.44 -9.51 14.69
C PRO A 113 -3.93 -8.06 14.55
N GLY A 114 -4.19 -7.39 15.67
CA GLY A 114 -4.45 -5.94 15.69
C GLY A 114 -5.85 -5.51 15.21
N GLY A 115 -6.73 -6.45 14.89
CA GLY A 115 -8.09 -6.18 14.42
C GLY A 115 -8.20 -6.00 12.91
N TYR A 116 -7.12 -6.25 12.15
CA TYR A 116 -7.17 -6.24 10.69
C TYR A 116 -8.06 -7.37 10.15
N PRO A 117 -8.99 -7.10 9.22
CA PRO A 117 -9.83 -8.14 8.65
C PRO A 117 -9.02 -9.04 7.72
N GLY A 118 -9.02 -10.36 7.95
CA GLY A 118 -8.35 -11.33 7.08
C GLY A 118 -7.20 -12.08 7.72
N THR A 119 -6.32 -12.63 6.89
CA THR A 119 -5.14 -13.39 7.31
C THR A 119 -3.94 -12.47 7.54
N LEU A 120 -2.89 -12.98 8.21
CA LEU A 120 -1.61 -12.29 8.31
C LEU A 120 -1.07 -11.92 6.93
N GLY A 121 -1.18 -12.82 5.95
CA GLY A 121 -0.77 -12.56 4.58
C GLY A 121 -1.52 -11.40 3.93
N ASP A 122 -2.84 -11.28 4.14
CA ASP A 122 -3.62 -10.14 3.66
C ASP A 122 -3.08 -8.81 4.26
N GLY A 123 -2.74 -8.81 5.55
CA GLY A 123 -2.20 -7.64 6.24
C GLY A 123 -0.82 -7.23 5.74
N VAL A 124 0.06 -8.19 5.46
CA VAL A 124 1.40 -7.90 4.89
C VAL A 124 1.30 -7.41 3.44
N GLU A 125 0.40 -7.98 2.63
CA GLU A 125 0.12 -7.50 1.27
C GLU A 125 -0.44 -6.07 1.28
N ALA A 126 -1.28 -5.73 2.27
CA ALA A 126 -1.78 -4.38 2.46
C ALA A 126 -0.66 -3.37 2.76
N LEU A 127 0.32 -3.71 3.61
CA LEU A 127 1.50 -2.86 3.86
C LEU A 127 2.33 -2.63 2.59
N TRP A 128 2.47 -3.66 1.74
CA TRP A 128 3.18 -3.53 0.47
C TRP A 128 2.43 -2.60 -0.49
N PHE A 129 1.13 -2.84 -0.68
CA PHE A 129 0.27 -1.97 -1.48
C PHE A 129 0.32 -0.52 -1.01
N ASP A 130 0.19 -0.29 0.30
CA ASP A 130 0.18 1.03 0.92
C ASP A 130 1.49 1.79 0.66
N THR A 131 2.63 1.13 0.90
CA THR A 131 3.97 1.67 0.62
C THR A 131 4.11 2.06 -0.85
N TYR A 132 3.70 1.18 -1.77
CA TYR A 132 3.78 1.43 -3.22
C TYR A 132 2.92 2.63 -3.65
N LEU A 133 1.68 2.69 -3.16
CA LEU A 133 0.73 3.75 -3.51
C LEU A 133 1.17 5.11 -2.96
N HIS A 134 1.61 5.16 -1.71
CA HIS A 134 2.10 6.37 -1.08
C HIS A 134 3.41 6.87 -1.68
N ALA A 135 4.26 5.97 -2.19
CA ALA A 135 5.41 6.38 -3.00
C ALA A 135 4.98 7.14 -4.27
N ASP A 136 3.87 6.76 -4.91
CA ASP A 136 3.31 7.52 -6.04
C ASP A 136 2.63 8.82 -5.59
N ASP A 137 2.01 8.87 -4.41
CA ASP A 137 1.49 10.13 -3.84
C ASP A 137 2.60 11.18 -3.72
N MET A 138 3.77 10.76 -3.24
CA MET A 138 4.96 11.60 -3.13
C MET A 138 5.48 12.01 -4.51
N ARG A 139 5.69 11.06 -5.43
CA ARG A 139 6.18 11.37 -6.79
C ARG A 139 5.24 12.33 -7.52
N SER A 140 3.92 12.10 -7.43
CA SER A 140 2.90 12.96 -8.04
C SER A 140 2.96 14.38 -7.50
N ALA A 141 3.14 14.56 -6.19
CA ALA A 141 3.26 15.87 -5.56
C ALA A 141 4.49 16.65 -6.07
N LEU A 142 5.57 15.93 -6.36
CA LEU A 142 6.84 16.46 -6.85
C LEU A 142 6.90 16.62 -8.37
N GLY A 143 5.81 16.32 -9.09
CA GLY A 143 5.79 16.33 -10.56
C GLY A 143 6.71 15.28 -11.21
N GLN A 144 7.09 14.25 -10.45
CA GLN A 144 7.91 13.14 -10.93
C GLN A 144 7.03 12.10 -11.63
N ALA A 145 7.62 11.35 -12.55
CA ALA A 145 6.91 10.25 -13.21
C ALA A 145 6.64 9.11 -12.22
N THR A 146 5.47 8.48 -12.34
CA THR A 146 5.17 7.21 -11.66
C THR A 146 6.23 6.17 -11.97
N GLN A 147 6.71 5.48 -10.93
CA GLN A 147 7.60 4.33 -11.09
C GLN A 147 6.76 3.05 -11.17
N ARG A 148 6.77 2.40 -12.33
CA ARG A 148 6.01 1.17 -12.57
C ARG A 148 6.80 -0.05 -12.14
N ASN A 149 6.16 -0.93 -11.38
CA ASN A 149 6.72 -2.22 -10.98
C ASN A 149 5.63 -3.29 -11.15
N PRO A 150 5.75 -4.22 -12.12
CA PRO A 150 4.73 -5.24 -12.35
C PRO A 150 4.41 -6.12 -11.14
N ARG A 151 5.37 -6.32 -10.22
CA ARG A 151 5.12 -7.07 -8.98
C ARG A 151 4.26 -6.26 -8.01
N SER A 152 4.57 -4.98 -7.81
CA SER A 152 3.79 -4.09 -6.94
C SER A 152 2.42 -3.77 -7.56
N ASP A 153 2.33 -3.66 -8.90
CA ASP A 153 1.05 -3.59 -9.63
C ASP A 153 0.20 -4.84 -9.31
N ALA A 154 0.76 -6.06 -9.46
CA ALA A 154 0.04 -7.31 -9.16
C ALA A 154 -0.43 -7.39 -7.70
N ALA A 155 0.43 -7.03 -6.74
CA ALA A 155 0.09 -7.02 -5.31
C ALA A 155 -1.02 -6.02 -4.99
N SER A 156 -0.97 -4.84 -5.61
CA SER A 156 -2.01 -3.83 -5.47
C SER A 156 -3.35 -4.30 -6.03
N ILE A 157 -3.35 -4.94 -7.21
CA ILE A 157 -4.58 -5.50 -7.80
C ILE A 157 -5.13 -6.65 -6.93
N SER A 158 -4.26 -7.50 -6.39
CA SER A 158 -4.63 -8.57 -5.45
C SER A 158 -5.31 -8.01 -4.20
N HIS A 159 -4.69 -7.02 -3.56
CA HIS A 159 -5.21 -6.35 -2.38
C HIS A 159 -6.57 -5.68 -2.66
N ILE A 160 -6.65 -4.87 -3.72
CA ILE A 160 -7.89 -4.19 -4.11
C ILE A 160 -9.01 -5.19 -4.42
N ALA A 161 -8.72 -6.30 -5.11
CA ALA A 161 -9.72 -7.33 -5.40
C ALA A 161 -10.26 -7.99 -4.13
N THR A 162 -9.38 -8.23 -3.15
CA THR A 162 -9.74 -8.76 -1.83
C THR A 162 -10.63 -7.77 -1.06
N GLU A 163 -10.26 -6.50 -1.01
CA GLU A 163 -11.05 -5.46 -0.33
C GLU A 163 -12.41 -5.24 -1.00
N LEU A 164 -12.48 -5.14 -2.33
CA LEU A 164 -13.75 -5.03 -3.04
C LEU A 164 -14.65 -6.24 -2.77
N THR A 165 -14.08 -7.45 -2.67
CA THR A 165 -14.84 -8.66 -2.32
C THR A 165 -15.40 -8.56 -0.90
N ARG A 166 -14.59 -8.13 0.07
CA ARG A 166 -15.00 -7.97 1.48
C ARG A 166 -16.12 -6.94 1.63
N ARG A 167 -16.06 -5.87 0.84
CA ARG A 167 -17.09 -4.81 0.79
C ARG A 167 -18.35 -5.25 0.02
N GLY A 168 -18.39 -6.45 -0.53
CA GLY A 168 -19.54 -6.97 -1.27
C GLY A 168 -19.73 -6.32 -2.64
N TRP A 169 -18.64 -5.82 -3.25
CA TRP A 169 -18.70 -5.27 -4.60
C TRP A 169 -19.09 -6.35 -5.62
N GLN A 170 -19.61 -5.91 -6.77
CA GLN A 170 -20.11 -6.81 -7.82
C GLN A 170 -19.02 -7.79 -8.31
N PRO A 171 -19.41 -8.99 -8.81
CA PRO A 171 -18.47 -9.91 -9.42
C PRO A 171 -17.75 -9.28 -10.61
N ALA A 172 -16.42 -9.40 -10.62
CA ALA A 172 -15.57 -8.91 -11.68
C ALA A 172 -14.30 -9.75 -11.89
N THR A 173 -13.76 -9.71 -13.09
CA THR A 173 -12.44 -10.23 -13.45
C THR A 173 -11.52 -9.07 -13.82
N LEU A 174 -10.42 -8.92 -13.08
CA LEU A 174 -9.37 -7.93 -13.31
C LEU A 174 -8.27 -8.57 -14.16
N ALA A 175 -8.23 -8.24 -15.44
CA ALA A 175 -7.35 -8.84 -16.44
C ALA A 175 -6.51 -7.76 -17.14
N PHE A 176 -5.63 -7.13 -16.38
CA PHE A 176 -4.77 -6.05 -16.86
C PHE A 176 -3.53 -6.56 -17.60
N ASP A 177 -2.98 -5.72 -18.48
CA ASP A 177 -1.91 -6.12 -19.39
C ASP A 177 -0.65 -6.53 -18.63
N GLY A 178 -0.14 -7.73 -18.92
CA GLY A 178 1.10 -8.25 -18.33
C GLY A 178 0.98 -8.79 -16.89
N LEU A 179 -0.23 -8.84 -16.32
CA LEU A 179 -0.49 -9.37 -14.98
C LEU A 179 -1.33 -10.65 -15.03
N PRO A 180 -1.27 -11.51 -14.00
CA PRO A 180 -2.25 -12.58 -13.84
C PRO A 180 -3.66 -12.01 -13.62
N GLU A 181 -4.69 -12.82 -13.89
CA GLU A 181 -6.06 -12.41 -13.63
C GLU A 181 -6.42 -12.54 -12.14
N PHE A 182 -7.13 -11.54 -11.62
CA PHE A 182 -7.68 -11.55 -10.27
C PHE A 182 -9.20 -11.51 -10.32
N THR A 183 -9.85 -12.09 -9.31
CA THR A 183 -11.31 -12.15 -9.23
C THR A 183 -11.83 -11.37 -8.04
N VAL A 184 -12.88 -10.59 -8.26
CA VAL A 184 -13.67 -9.95 -7.21
C VAL A 184 -14.97 -10.74 -7.03
N SER A 185 -15.36 -11.03 -5.78
CA SER A 185 -16.65 -11.67 -5.43
C SER A 185 -16.96 -12.94 -6.22
N GLY A 186 -15.95 -13.83 -6.36
CA GLY A 186 -16.06 -15.10 -7.09
C GLY A 186 -15.82 -15.01 -8.60
N GLY A 187 -15.58 -13.81 -9.14
CA GLY A 187 -15.30 -13.59 -10.55
C GLY A 187 -16.53 -13.70 -11.46
N GLY A 188 -16.31 -13.60 -12.78
CA GLY A 188 -17.40 -13.46 -13.75
C GLY A 188 -18.02 -12.06 -13.73
N GLY A 189 -19.07 -11.84 -14.52
CA GLY A 189 -19.67 -10.51 -14.65
C GLY A 189 -18.79 -9.56 -15.46
N MET A 190 -18.39 -8.45 -14.84
CA MET A 190 -17.61 -7.40 -15.50
C MET A 190 -16.16 -7.84 -15.73
N ARG A 191 -15.59 -7.55 -16.91
CA ARG A 191 -14.17 -7.79 -17.20
C ARG A 191 -13.45 -6.47 -17.41
N LEU A 192 -12.49 -6.17 -16.55
CA LEU A 192 -11.64 -4.99 -16.63
C LEU A 192 -10.30 -5.33 -17.26
N THR A 193 -9.86 -4.51 -18.19
CA THR A 193 -8.62 -4.70 -18.97
C THR A 193 -7.90 -3.36 -19.17
N GLY A 194 -6.68 -3.39 -19.68
CA GLY A 194 -5.85 -2.21 -19.93
C GLY A 194 -4.80 -1.98 -18.85
N ASP A 195 -4.56 -0.72 -18.50
CA ASP A 195 -3.49 -0.33 -17.57
C ASP A 195 -3.91 -0.53 -16.10
N ALA A 196 -3.21 -1.44 -15.41
CA ALA A 196 -3.43 -1.76 -14.00
C ALA A 196 -3.28 -0.54 -13.09
N PHE A 197 -2.28 0.31 -13.32
CA PHE A 197 -1.99 1.44 -12.46
C PHE A 197 -3.07 2.52 -12.55
N ARG A 198 -3.65 2.73 -13.74
CA ARG A 198 -4.84 3.58 -13.88
C ARG A 198 -6.02 3.07 -13.06
N PHE A 199 -6.22 1.76 -13.02
CA PHE A 199 -7.24 1.15 -12.16
C PHE A 199 -6.90 1.31 -10.68
N ILE A 200 -5.65 1.07 -10.27
CA ILE A 200 -5.18 1.27 -8.88
C ILE A 200 -5.51 2.69 -8.42
N LEU A 201 -5.18 3.71 -9.22
CA LEU A 201 -5.50 5.10 -8.88
C LEU A 201 -7.01 5.34 -8.76
N ALA A 202 -7.82 4.81 -9.68
CA ALA A 202 -9.27 4.96 -9.63
C ALA A 202 -9.90 4.28 -8.40
N ALA A 203 -9.49 3.05 -8.09
CA ALA A 203 -9.97 2.27 -6.95
C ALA A 203 -9.53 2.84 -5.59
N THR A 204 -8.63 3.82 -5.58
CA THR A 204 -8.06 4.42 -4.36
C THR A 204 -8.32 5.93 -4.27
N GLY A 205 -9.27 6.45 -5.06
CA GLY A 205 -9.69 7.84 -5.03
C GLY A 205 -8.70 8.84 -5.65
N ARG A 206 -7.63 8.36 -6.30
CA ARG A 206 -6.57 9.16 -6.94
C ARG A 206 -6.75 9.32 -8.45
N GLY A 207 -7.72 8.61 -9.02
CA GLY A 207 -8.07 8.61 -10.42
C GLY A 207 -9.57 8.76 -10.63
N ASN A 208 -10.00 8.78 -11.89
CA ASN A 208 -11.41 8.91 -12.27
C ASN A 208 -11.98 7.53 -12.68
N PRO A 209 -12.84 6.90 -11.86
CA PRO A 209 -13.49 5.63 -12.20
C PRO A 209 -14.26 5.66 -13.52
N ALA A 210 -14.93 6.77 -13.84
CA ALA A 210 -15.73 6.90 -15.06
C ALA A 210 -14.89 6.81 -16.34
N ALA A 211 -13.60 7.19 -16.29
CA ALA A 211 -12.68 7.00 -17.41
C ALA A 211 -12.35 5.53 -17.70
N LEU A 212 -12.70 4.62 -16.78
CA LEU A 212 -12.59 3.17 -16.91
C LEU A 212 -13.96 2.50 -17.09
N GLY A 213 -15.04 3.27 -17.24
CA GLY A 213 -16.41 2.75 -17.30
C GLY A 213 -16.94 2.25 -15.96
N LEU A 214 -16.39 2.74 -14.85
CA LEU A 214 -16.76 2.39 -13.49
C LEU A 214 -17.46 3.57 -12.80
N ASP A 215 -18.30 3.29 -11.80
CA ASP A 215 -18.80 4.29 -10.87
C ASP A 215 -17.93 4.36 -9.60
N ASP A 216 -18.25 5.29 -8.70
CA ASP A 216 -17.45 5.56 -7.51
C ASP A 216 -17.45 4.42 -6.48
N SER A 217 -18.32 3.41 -6.63
CA SER A 217 -18.35 2.25 -5.72
C SER A 217 -17.08 1.39 -5.77
N VAL A 218 -16.25 1.55 -6.81
CA VAL A 218 -14.92 0.91 -6.88
C VAL A 218 -13.90 1.54 -5.94
N ASN A 219 -14.13 2.77 -5.47
CA ASN A 219 -13.22 3.44 -4.57
C ASN A 219 -13.29 2.82 -3.16
N LEU A 220 -12.18 2.23 -2.71
CA LEU A 220 -12.06 1.61 -1.40
C LEU A 220 -12.30 2.57 -0.24
N TYR A 221 -12.07 3.87 -0.46
CA TYR A 221 -12.18 4.92 0.56
C TYR A 221 -13.43 5.80 0.38
N ALA A 222 -14.33 5.45 -0.53
CA ALA A 222 -15.65 6.10 -0.60
C ALA A 222 -16.60 5.50 0.44
N ASP A 223 -17.43 6.33 1.07
CA ASP A 223 -18.46 5.95 2.04
C ASP A 223 -19.55 5.04 1.45
#